data_AF-A0A1H7B4L1-F1
#
_entry.id   AF-A0A1H7B4L1-F1
#
_cell.length_a   1.000
_cell.length_b   1.000
_cell.length_c   1.000
_cell.angle_alpha   90.00
_cell.angle_beta   90.00
_cell.angle_gamma   90.00
#
_symmetry.space_group_name_H-M   'P 1'
#
loop_
_entity.id
_entity.type
_entity.pdbx_description
1 polymer ?
#
loop_
_entity_poly.entity_id
_entity_poly.type
_entity_poly.pdbx_seq_one_letter_code
_entity_poly.pdbx_strand_id
1 'polypeptide(L)' 'MNENPGPGPESAFSYILAQGRPDLIPELTYILTGIKGEIAAITWLGAHVAHSFTADAYTTSLELECFQSISSVCLPLA' A
#
# COMPACT_ATOMS: atom_id res chain seq x y z
N MET A 1 -12.19 8.21 -30.67
CA MET A 1 -12.27 7.31 -29.50
C MET A 1 -10.96 7.47 -28.77
N ASN A 2 -10.85 8.48 -27.92
CA ASN A 2 -9.70 8.62 -27.05
C ASN A 2 -10.21 8.19 -25.68
N GLU A 3 -9.90 6.94 -25.32
CA GLU A 3 -10.07 6.47 -23.96
C GLU A 3 -9.19 7.36 -23.09
N ASN A 4 -9.82 8.31 -22.41
CA ASN A 4 -9.16 9.08 -21.37
C ASN A 4 -8.79 8.03 -20.31
N PRO A 5 -7.49 7.81 -20.02
CA PRO A 5 -7.12 6.82 -19.02
C PRO A 5 -7.85 7.18 -17.74
N GLY A 6 -8.70 6.28 -17.27
CA GLY A 6 -9.43 6.46 -16.02
C GLY A 6 -8.46 6.83 -14.90
N PRO A 7 -8.92 7.51 -13.84
CA PRO A 7 -8.05 7.89 -12.74
C PRO A 7 -7.33 6.64 -12.24
N GLY A 8 -6.00 6.62 -12.38
CA GLY A 8 -5.16 5.60 -11.75
C GLY A 8 -5.25 5.71 -10.23
N PRO A 9 -4.81 4.71 -9.46
CA PRO A 9 -4.88 4.75 -8.01
C PRO A 9 -4.13 5.99 -7.51
N GLU A 10 -4.87 6.93 -6.96
CA GLU A 10 -4.43 8.31 -6.69
C GLU A 10 -3.41 8.42 -5.55
N SER A 11 -3.06 7.30 -4.89
CA SER A 11 -1.88 7.18 -4.02
C SER A 11 -1.50 5.71 -3.84
N ALA A 12 -0.51 5.26 -4.63
CA ALA A 12 0.04 3.90 -4.55
C ALA A 12 1.48 3.92 -3.98
N PHE A 13 1.79 2.95 -3.12
CA PHE A 13 3.13 2.72 -2.59
C PHE A 13 3.56 1.27 -2.85
N SER A 14 4.73 1.07 -3.45
CA SER A 14 5.26 -0.25 -3.79
C SER A 14 6.58 -0.51 -3.07
N TYR A 15 6.73 -1.69 -2.49
CA TYR A 15 7.95 -2.07 -1.77
C TYR A 15 8.19 -3.58 -1.76
N ILE A 16 9.46 -4.01 -1.70
CA ILE A 16 9.85 -5.42 -1.58
C ILE A 16 10.56 -5.63 -0.24
N LEU A 17 9.99 -6.50 0.59
CA LEU A 17 10.61 -6.96 1.82
C LEU A 17 11.63 -8.06 1.52
N ALA A 18 12.87 -7.84 1.98
CA ALA A 18 13.95 -8.82 1.87
C ALA A 18 13.68 -10.11 2.64
N GLN A 19 12.92 -10.01 3.74
CA GLN A 19 12.39 -11.15 4.47
C GLN A 19 10.90 -11.27 4.19
N GLY A 20 10.51 -12.40 3.60
CA GLY A 20 9.12 -12.70 3.33
C GLY A 20 8.33 -12.88 4.63
N ARG A 21 7.06 -12.48 4.58
CA ARG A 21 6.13 -12.55 5.72
C ARG A 21 4.82 -13.16 5.24
N PRO A 22 4.53 -14.43 5.55
CA PRO A 22 3.37 -15.15 5.04
C PRO A 22 2.05 -14.65 5.64
N ASP A 23 2.12 -13.93 6.75
CA ASP A 23 0.95 -13.35 7.42
C ASP A 23 0.42 -12.08 6.71
N LEU A 24 1.18 -11.56 5.74
CA LEU A 24 0.74 -10.42 4.92
C LEU A 24 -0.19 -10.94 3.82
N ILE A 25 -1.41 -10.43 3.78
CA ILE A 25 -2.41 -10.76 2.77
C ILE A 25 -3.06 -9.47 2.23
N PRO A 26 -3.66 -9.49 1.04
CA PRO A 26 -4.45 -8.36 0.54
C PRO A 26 -5.59 -7.97 1.50
N GLU A 27 -6.13 -6.76 1.33
CA GLU A 27 -7.28 -6.21 2.06
C GLU A 27 -7.07 -5.95 3.56
N LEU A 28 -5.89 -6.26 4.10
CA LEU A 28 -5.50 -5.84 5.44
C LEU A 28 -4.97 -4.40 5.45
N THR A 29 -5.11 -3.77 6.61
CA THR A 29 -4.49 -2.47 6.88
C THR A 29 -3.10 -2.63 7.51
N TYR A 30 -2.17 -1.79 7.07
CA TYR A 30 -0.77 -1.81 7.45
C TYR A 30 -0.29 -0.44 7.93
N ILE A 31 0.62 -0.48 8.91
CA ILE A 31 1.40 0.68 9.35
C ILE A 31 2.85 0.41 8.99
N LEU A 32 3.48 1.36 8.29
CA LEU A 32 4.88 1.27 7.92
C LEU A 32 5.74 1.97 8.98
N THR A 33 6.82 1.33 9.40
CA THR A 33 7.75 1.87 10.40
C THR A 33 9.17 1.92 9.83
N GLY A 34 10.01 2.81 10.35
CA GLY A 34 11.39 2.98 9.85
C GLY A 34 11.51 3.70 8.50
N ILE A 35 10.43 4.36 8.04
CA ILE A 35 10.39 5.14 6.80
C ILE A 35 10.11 6.63 7.09
N LYS A 36 10.05 7.47 6.04
CA LYS A 36 9.73 8.90 6.20
C LYS A 36 8.41 9.10 6.97
N GLY A 37 8.39 10.06 7.90
CA GLY A 37 7.26 10.27 8.81
C GLY A 37 5.92 10.50 8.11
N GLU A 38 5.92 11.22 6.99
CA GLU A 38 4.72 11.48 6.18
C GLU A 38 4.07 10.18 5.65
N ILE A 39 4.89 9.17 5.31
CA ILE A 39 4.42 7.87 4.80
C ILE A 39 4.01 6.96 5.97
N ALA A 40 4.72 7.05 7.09
CA ALA A 40 4.39 6.29 8.31
C ALA A 40 3.11 6.78 9.01
N ALA A 41 2.69 8.02 8.76
CA ALA A 41 1.45 8.59 9.30
C ALA A 41 0.18 8.08 8.60
N ILE A 42 0.32 7.40 7.45
CA ILE A 42 -0.78 6.88 6.66
C ILE A 42 -1.09 5.44 7.07
N THR A 43 -2.38 5.12 7.20
CA THR A 43 -2.84 3.73 7.22
C THR A 43 -2.95 3.23 5.78
N TRP A 44 -2.29 2.12 5.48
CA TRP A 44 -2.20 1.58 4.12
C TRP A 44 -3.12 0.37 3.97
N LEU A 45 -3.84 0.27 2.86
CA LEU A 45 -4.60 -0.92 2.48
C LEU A 45 -3.76 -1.77 1.52
N GLY A 46 -3.65 -3.08 1.79
CA GLY A 46 -2.95 -4.01 0.89
C GLY A 46 -3.74 -4.27 -0.39
N ALA A 47 -3.30 -3.71 -1.52
CA ALA A 47 -3.91 -3.95 -2.83
C ALA A 47 -3.36 -5.21 -3.50
N HIS A 48 -2.04 -5.43 -3.41
CA HIS A 48 -1.39 -6.64 -3.92
C HIS A 48 -0.32 -7.13 -2.96
N VAL A 49 -0.31 -8.44 -2.70
CA VAL A 49 0.74 -9.10 -1.92
C VAL A 49 1.21 -10.33 -2.68
N ALA A 50 2.49 -10.36 -3.03
CA ALA A 50 3.11 -11.46 -3.74
C ALA A 50 4.30 -12.00 -2.95
N HIS A 51 4.25 -13.27 -2.57
CA HIS A 51 5.38 -13.95 -1.94
C HIS A 51 6.20 -14.68 -3.01
N SER A 52 7.51 -14.53 -2.95
CA SER A 52 8.43 -15.28 -3.81
C SER A 52 9.30 -16.17 -2.93
N PHE A 53 9.38 -17.45 -3.31
CA PHE A 53 10.17 -18.45 -2.60
C PHE A 53 11.12 -19.13 -3.57
N THR A 54 12.41 -19.08 -3.25
CA THR A 54 13.49 -19.76 -3.96
C THR A 54 14.31 -20.58 -2.97
N ALA A 55 15.29 -21.35 -3.45
CA ALA A 55 16.18 -22.11 -2.58
C ALA A 55 16.99 -21.21 -1.61
N ASP A 56 17.25 -19.96 -2.00
CA ASP A 56 18.16 -19.06 -1.28
C ASP A 56 17.43 -17.91 -0.57
N ALA A 57 16.16 -17.67 -0.87
CA ALA A 57 15.44 -16.51 -0.38
C ALA A 57 13.93 -16.73 -0.27
N TYR A 58 13.35 -16.02 0.69
CA TYR A 58 11.92 -15.81 0.80
C TYR A 58 11.66 -14.31 0.89
N THR A 59 10.94 -13.75 -0.06
CA THR A 59 10.66 -12.30 -0.16
C THR A 59 9.16 -12.04 -0.29
N THR A 60 8.75 -10.79 -0.06
CA THR A 60 7.35 -10.38 -0.24
C THR A 60 7.30 -9.00 -0.89
N SER A 61 6.61 -8.92 -2.02
CA SER A 61 6.28 -7.67 -2.71
C SER A 61 4.93 -7.16 -2.23
N LEU A 62 4.85 -5.87 -1.95
CA LEU A 62 3.64 -5.18 -1.49
C LEU A 62 3.32 -4.03 -2.43
N GLU A 63 2.06 -3.98 -2.87
CA GLU A 63 1.43 -2.79 -3.43
C GLU A 63 0.35 -2.34 -2.46
N LEU A 64 0.46 -1.09 -2.02
CA LEU A 64 -0.35 -0.50 -0.98
C LEU A 64 -1.06 0.75 -1.51
N GLU A 65 -2.27 0.97 -1.04
CA GLU A 65 -3.07 2.15 -1.33
C GLU A 65 -3.37 2.91 -0.03
N CYS A 66 -3.52 4.24 -0.11
CA CYS A 66 -3.93 5.01 1.06
C CYS A 66 -5.33 4.58 1.52
N PHE A 67 -5.45 4.13 2.78
CA PHE A 67 -6.76 3.84 3.36
C PHE A 67 -7.49 5.14 3.65
N GLN A 68 -8.33 5.56 2.70
CA GLN A 68 -9.24 6.68 2.91
C GLN A 68 -10.47 6.17 3.66
N SER A 69 -10.46 6.31 5.00
CA SER A 69 -11.71 6.21 5.73
C SER A 69 -12.62 7.33 5.23
N ILE A 70 -13.78 6.96 4.68
CA ILE A 70 -14.79 7.87 4.11
C ILE A 70 -15.29 8.90 5.15
N SER A 71 -14.84 8.84 6.41
CA SER A 71 -15.16 9.80 7.46
C SER A 71 -14.32 11.08 7.49
N SER A 72 -13.29 11.25 6.65
CA SER A 72 -12.48 12.49 6.65
C SER A 72 -12.95 13.51 5.62
N VAL A 73 -14.25 13.83 5.64
CA VAL A 73 -14.73 15.15 5.19
C VAL A 73 -14.34 16.15 6.28
N CYS A 74 -13.09 16.61 6.28
CA CYS A 74 -12.70 17.78 7.07
C CYS A 74 -12.77 19.01 6.17
N LEU A 75 -13.99 19.56 6.11
CA LEU A 75 -14.42 20.96 5.95
C LEU A 75 -13.63 21.90 5.01
N PRO A 76 -14.32 22.67 4.13
CA PRO A 76 -13.70 23.81 3.46
C PRO A 76 -13.21 24.81 4.51
N LEU A 77 -11.95 25.22 4.38
CA LEU A 77 -11.38 26.32 5.13
C LEU A 77 -12.21 27.58 4.81
N ALA A 78 -12.93 28.09 5.82
CA ALA A 78 -13.52 29.42 5.81
C ALA A 78 -12.44 30.50 5.95
#